data_AF-A0A1G5KM24-F1
#
_entry.id   AF-A0A1G5KM24-F1
#
_cell.length_a   1.000
_cell.length_b   1.000
_cell.length_c   1.000
_cell.angle_alpha   90.00
_cell.angle_beta   90.00
_cell.angle_gamma   90.00
#
_symmetry.space_group_name_H-M   'P 1'
#
loop_
_entity.id
_entity.type
_entity.pdbx_description
1 polymer ?
#
loop_
_entity_poly.entity_id
_entity_poly.type
_entity_poly.pdbx_seq_one_letter_code
_entity_poly.pdbx_strand_id
1 'polypeptide(L)'
;MTLTPNAGRWLRANGELDRLEAVTGLPVRDAPRLPTEARPHPDADCYVVAPVSANYVAKLATGIADNQALTQVCEALGTTGVSVVVLPRVNAAYVRHPAWERHIATLRKANVKLVYGPDVWPLYEPREGLVDRELPWTAILRSVRSSWLPAGSGS
;
A
#
# COMPACT_ATOMS: atom_id res chain seq x y z
N MET A 1 0.35 -9.76 7.06
CA MET A 1 -0.14 -9.04 5.85
C MET A 1 -1.58 -8.58 6.07
N THR A 2 -1.97 -7.40 5.56
CA THR A 2 -3.36 -6.91 5.65
C THR A 2 -3.90 -6.57 4.27
N LEU A 3 -5.14 -6.99 4.01
CA LEU A 3 -5.88 -6.80 2.77
C LEU A 3 -7.04 -5.83 3.00
N THR A 4 -7.47 -5.17 1.93
CA THR A 4 -8.82 -4.57 1.92
C THR A 4 -9.86 -5.69 1.83
N PRO A 5 -11.11 -5.50 2.29
CA PRO A 5 -12.16 -6.53 2.20
C PRO A 5 -12.37 -7.10 0.79
N ASN A 6 -12.27 -6.24 -0.24
CA ASN A 6 -12.38 -6.68 -1.63
C ASN A 6 -11.23 -7.60 -2.04
N ALA A 7 -9.99 -7.25 -1.68
CA ALA A 7 -8.83 -8.10 -1.95
C ALA A 7 -8.90 -9.41 -1.17
N GLY A 8 -9.31 -9.36 0.11
CA GLY A 8 -9.51 -10.57 0.93
C GLY A 8 -10.51 -11.53 0.32
N ARG A 9 -11.63 -11.04 -0.23
CA ARG A 9 -12.60 -11.87 -0.95
C ARG A 9 -11.98 -12.58 -2.16
N TRP A 10 -11.21 -11.88 -2.97
CA TRP A 10 -10.62 -12.46 -4.19
C TRP A 10 -9.51 -13.48 -3.88
N LEU A 11 -8.63 -13.15 -2.93
CA LEU A 11 -7.50 -14.02 -2.56
C LEU A 11 -7.94 -15.29 -1.84
N ARG A 12 -9.08 -15.27 -1.13
CA ARG A 12 -9.70 -16.52 -0.64
C ARG A 12 -10.24 -17.36 -1.80
N ALA A 13 -10.95 -16.72 -2.72
CA ALA A 13 -11.64 -17.43 -3.81
C ALA A 13 -10.68 -18.18 -4.75
N ASN A 14 -9.42 -17.74 -4.86
CA ASN A 14 -8.40 -18.38 -5.69
C ASN A 14 -7.34 -19.16 -4.87
N GLY A 15 -7.50 -19.30 -3.55
CA GLY A 15 -6.58 -20.04 -2.68
C GLY A 15 -5.24 -19.35 -2.39
N GLU A 16 -5.05 -18.10 -2.82
CA GLU A 16 -3.80 -17.37 -2.63
C GLU A 16 -3.62 -16.91 -1.17
N LEU A 17 -4.71 -16.73 -0.41
CA LEU A 17 -4.65 -16.39 1.00
C LEU A 17 -3.84 -17.43 1.80
N ASP A 18 -4.16 -18.71 1.63
CA ASP A 18 -3.49 -19.80 2.36
C ASP A 18 -2.01 -19.90 2.00
N ARG A 19 -1.67 -19.65 0.72
CA ARG A 19 -0.28 -19.59 0.26
C ARG A 19 0.50 -18.46 0.93
N LEU A 20 -0.13 -17.29 1.05
CA LEU A 20 0.47 -16.13 1.70
C LEU A 20 0.70 -16.37 3.19
N GLU A 21 -0.23 -17.02 3.87
CA GLU A 21 -0.05 -17.44 5.27
C GLU A 21 1.09 -18.44 5.42
N ALA A 22 1.15 -19.45 4.54
CA ALA A 22 2.21 -20.45 4.55
C ALA A 22 3.61 -19.85 4.33
N VAL A 23 3.75 -18.90 3.39
CA VAL A 23 5.03 -18.24 3.08
C VAL A 23 5.45 -17.28 4.19
N THR A 24 4.50 -16.56 4.80
CA THR A 24 4.82 -15.54 5.81
C THR A 24 4.88 -16.07 7.23
N GLY A 25 4.28 -17.23 7.51
CA GLY A 25 4.08 -17.75 8.88
C GLY A 25 3.16 -16.86 9.73
N LEU A 26 2.45 -15.91 9.12
CA LEU A 26 1.61 -14.92 9.78
C LEU A 26 0.21 -14.94 9.18
N PRO A 27 -0.85 -14.71 9.98
CA PRO A 27 -2.20 -14.69 9.45
C PRO A 27 -2.39 -13.53 8.46
N VAL A 28 -3.17 -13.76 7.40
CA VAL A 28 -3.58 -12.76 6.44
C VAL A 28 -4.95 -12.23 6.86
N ARG A 29 -5.07 -10.90 6.98
CA ARG A 29 -6.22 -10.26 7.63
C ARG A 29 -6.90 -9.27 6.71
N ASP A 30 -8.22 -9.22 6.69
CA ASP A 30 -9.00 -8.16 6.04
C ASP A 30 -10.04 -7.49 6.96
N ALA A 31 -10.21 -8.02 8.17
CA ALA A 31 -11.06 -7.49 9.23
C ALA A 31 -10.24 -6.99 10.43
N PRO A 32 -10.74 -5.99 11.18
CA PRO A 32 -10.14 -5.59 12.45
C PRO A 32 -10.20 -6.73 13.46
N ARG A 33 -9.24 -6.73 14.39
CA ARG A 33 -9.29 -7.58 15.58
C ARG A 33 -10.22 -6.97 16.62
N LEU A 34 -10.75 -7.77 17.52
CA LEU A 34 -11.35 -7.25 18.75
C LEU A 34 -10.26 -6.63 19.64
N PRO A 35 -10.60 -5.62 20.47
CA PRO A 35 -9.65 -5.01 21.39
C PRO A 35 -8.97 -6.02 22.33
N THR A 36 -9.69 -7.09 22.70
CA THR A 36 -9.27 -8.18 23.58
C THR A 36 -8.40 -9.24 22.89
N GLU A 37 -8.37 -9.27 21.56
CA GLU A 37 -7.53 -10.20 20.82
C GLU A 37 -6.08 -9.69 20.76
N ALA A 38 -5.13 -10.61 20.91
CA ALA A 38 -3.71 -10.30 20.80
C ALA A 38 -3.35 -9.72 19.43
N ARG A 39 -2.30 -8.89 19.38
CA ARG A 39 -1.75 -8.43 18.09
C ARG A 39 -1.11 -9.64 17.38
N PRO A 40 -1.56 -10.00 16.17
CA PRO A 40 -1.06 -11.18 15.48
C PRO A 40 0.22 -10.92 14.68
N HIS A 41 0.58 -9.65 14.46
CA HIS A 41 1.76 -9.24 13.71
C HIS A 41 2.70 -8.44 14.61
N PRO A 42 4.02 -8.55 14.43
CA PRO A 42 4.97 -7.64 15.07
C PRO A 42 4.74 -6.20 14.58
N ASP A 43 5.31 -5.24 15.32
CA ASP A 43 5.30 -3.85 14.87
C ASP A 43 6.13 -3.70 13.58
N ALA A 44 5.58 -2.97 12.61
CA ALA A 44 6.20 -2.75 11.32
C ALA A 44 6.95 -1.41 11.30
N ASP A 45 8.20 -1.44 10.86
CA ASP A 45 9.04 -0.27 10.56
C ASP A 45 8.78 0.29 9.13
N CYS A 46 8.14 -0.50 8.28
CA CYS A 46 7.78 -0.11 6.92
C CYS A 46 6.47 -0.78 6.46
N TYR A 47 5.58 0.03 5.88
CA TYR A 47 4.41 -0.45 5.16
C TYR A 47 4.63 -0.35 3.65
N VAL A 48 4.42 -1.46 2.95
CA VAL A 48 4.29 -1.48 1.49
C VAL A 48 2.82 -1.69 1.15
N VAL A 49 2.24 -0.74 0.41
CA VAL A 49 0.85 -0.80 -0.04
C VAL A 49 0.83 -0.89 -1.56
N ALA A 50 0.71 -2.11 -2.07
CA ALA A 50 0.83 -2.38 -3.50
C ALA A 50 0.03 -3.63 -3.92
N PRO A 51 -0.67 -3.59 -5.07
CA PRO A 51 -1.09 -2.39 -5.76
C PRO A 51 -2.24 -1.70 -5.01
N VAL A 52 -2.41 -0.39 -5.20
CA VAL A 52 -3.58 0.35 -4.69
C VAL A 52 -4.38 1.02 -5.80
N SER A 53 -5.69 1.06 -5.64
CA SER A 53 -6.59 1.75 -6.58
C SER A 53 -6.60 3.26 -6.33
N ALA A 54 -7.17 4.02 -7.26
CA ALA A 54 -7.35 5.46 -7.09
C ALA A 54 -8.20 5.81 -5.85
N ASN A 55 -9.19 4.97 -5.52
CA ASN A 55 -10.02 5.13 -4.32
C ASN A 55 -9.19 5.02 -3.04
N TYR A 56 -8.26 4.06 -2.97
CA TYR A 56 -7.37 3.91 -1.81
C TYR A 56 -6.45 5.13 -1.69
N VAL A 57 -5.88 5.61 -2.80
CA VAL A 57 -5.05 6.84 -2.83
C VAL A 57 -5.83 8.05 -2.32
N ALA A 58 -7.06 8.25 -2.81
CA ALA A 58 -7.91 9.35 -2.38
C ALA A 58 -8.21 9.28 -0.88
N LYS A 59 -8.64 8.10 -0.39
CA LYS A 59 -8.95 7.89 1.03
C LYS A 59 -7.75 8.12 1.92
N LEU A 60 -6.59 7.56 1.57
CA LEU A 60 -5.36 7.76 2.34
C LEU A 60 -4.95 9.24 2.36
N ALA A 61 -5.01 9.92 1.22
CA ALA A 61 -4.67 11.34 1.12
C ALA A 61 -5.62 12.26 1.90
N THR A 62 -6.84 11.81 2.19
CA THR A 62 -7.83 12.59 2.96
C THR A 62 -8.06 12.04 4.36
N GLY A 63 -7.25 11.08 4.83
CA GLY A 63 -7.35 10.51 6.19
C GLY A 63 -8.57 9.61 6.43
N ILE A 64 -9.22 9.10 5.38
CA ILE A 64 -10.35 8.18 5.51
C ILE A 64 -9.81 6.77 5.81
N ALA A 65 -10.16 6.25 6.98
CA ALA A 65 -9.69 4.98 7.54
C ALA A 65 -10.83 3.96 7.73
N ASP A 66 -11.55 3.64 6.65
CA ASP A 66 -12.80 2.86 6.71
C ASP A 66 -12.65 1.34 6.58
N ASN A 67 -11.43 0.83 6.59
CA ASN A 67 -11.12 -0.59 6.68
C ASN A 67 -9.75 -0.80 7.33
N GLN A 68 -9.51 -2.02 7.82
CA GLN A 68 -8.31 -2.36 8.58
C GLN A 68 -6.98 -2.04 7.87
N ALA A 69 -6.93 -2.15 6.54
CA ALA A 69 -5.73 -1.80 5.79
C ALA A 69 -5.51 -0.27 5.76
N LEU A 70 -6.55 0.52 5.53
CA LEU A 70 -6.45 1.98 5.58
C LEU A 70 -6.19 2.49 7.00
N THR A 71 -6.83 1.92 8.03
CA THR A 71 -6.61 2.32 9.42
C THR A 71 -5.13 2.23 9.81
N GLN A 72 -4.49 1.09 9.53
CA GLN A 72 -3.07 0.90 9.87
C GLN A 72 -2.15 1.84 9.07
N VAL A 73 -2.41 2.01 7.77
CA VAL A 73 -1.54 2.86 6.93
C VAL A 73 -1.74 4.34 7.26
N CYS A 74 -2.97 4.79 7.55
CA CYS A 74 -3.23 6.15 8.01
C CYS A 74 -2.52 6.45 9.33
N GLU A 75 -2.55 5.52 10.29
CA GLU A 75 -1.80 5.64 11.55
C GLU A 75 -0.29 5.70 11.27
N ALA A 76 0.23 4.82 10.42
CA ALA A 76 1.64 4.77 10.06
C ALA A 76 2.18 6.09 9.47
N LEU A 77 1.36 6.88 8.76
CA LEU A 77 1.78 8.21 8.27
C LEU A 77 2.10 9.21 9.38
N GLY A 78 1.52 9.04 10.57
CA GLY A 78 1.78 9.87 11.75
C GLY A 78 2.81 9.28 12.71
N THR A 79 3.20 8.01 12.54
CA THR A 79 4.08 7.31 13.47
C THR A 79 5.55 7.55 13.15
N THR A 80 6.31 8.05 14.14
CA THR A 80 7.75 8.28 13.98
C THR A 80 8.49 6.95 13.82
N GLY A 81 9.45 6.91 12.89
CA GLY A 81 10.25 5.71 12.62
C GLY A 81 9.57 4.68 11.71
N VAL A 82 8.35 4.96 11.25
CA VAL A 82 7.63 4.08 10.31
C VAL A 82 7.60 4.74 8.93
N SER A 83 8.01 3.98 7.92
CA SER A 83 7.97 4.44 6.53
C SER A 83 6.80 3.84 5.75
N VAL A 84 6.28 4.58 4.77
CA VAL A 84 5.17 4.12 3.92
C VAL A 84 5.54 4.24 2.46
N VAL A 85 5.46 3.11 1.74
CA VAL A 85 5.66 2.99 0.30
C VAL A 85 4.33 2.64 -0.37
N VAL A 86 3.94 3.39 -1.39
CA VAL A 86 2.65 3.19 -2.08
C VAL A 86 2.88 3.03 -3.58
N LEU A 87 2.29 1.99 -4.18
CA LEU A 87 2.23 1.79 -5.63
C LEU A 87 0.78 1.91 -6.13
N PRO A 88 0.41 3.04 -6.74
CA PRO A 88 -0.88 3.18 -7.42
C PRO A 88 -0.92 2.36 -8.71
N ARG A 89 -1.90 1.45 -8.83
CA ARG A 89 -2.25 0.77 -10.10
C ARG A 89 -3.53 1.41 -10.64
N VAL A 90 -3.35 2.41 -11.50
CA VAL A 90 -4.43 3.23 -12.08
C VAL A 90 -4.30 3.31 -13.60
N ASN A 91 -5.41 3.63 -14.27
CA ASN A 91 -5.44 3.95 -15.70
C ASN A 91 -5.32 5.46 -15.92
N ALA A 92 -5.14 5.88 -17.17
CA ALA A 92 -4.98 7.27 -17.55
C ALA A 92 -6.18 8.16 -17.15
N ALA A 93 -7.40 7.62 -17.21
CA ALA A 93 -8.61 8.35 -16.83
C ALA A 93 -8.61 8.76 -15.35
N TYR A 94 -8.16 7.89 -14.43
CA TYR A 94 -8.02 8.25 -13.02
C TYR A 94 -6.97 9.33 -12.79
N VAL A 95 -5.87 9.31 -13.54
CA VAL A 95 -4.80 10.32 -13.42
C VAL A 95 -5.27 11.70 -13.92
N ARG A 96 -6.14 11.73 -14.93
CA ARG A 96 -6.76 12.98 -15.43
C ARG A 96 -7.84 13.55 -14.50
N HIS A 97 -8.25 12.84 -13.45
CA HIS A 97 -9.21 13.36 -12.49
C HIS A 97 -8.65 14.60 -11.79
N PRO A 98 -9.39 15.71 -11.67
CA PRO A 98 -8.85 16.99 -11.17
C PRO A 98 -8.30 16.92 -9.73
N ALA A 99 -8.80 15.99 -8.91
CA ALA A 99 -8.30 15.79 -7.55
C ALA A 99 -7.02 14.94 -7.46
N TRP A 100 -6.65 14.21 -8.52
CA TRP A 100 -5.57 13.22 -8.49
C TRP A 100 -4.23 13.82 -8.08
N GLU A 101 -3.82 14.91 -8.76
CA GLU A 101 -2.56 15.59 -8.48
C GLU A 101 -2.49 16.07 -7.03
N ARG A 102 -3.61 16.59 -6.49
CA ARG A 102 -3.70 17.01 -5.09
C ARG A 102 -3.53 15.83 -4.14
N HIS A 103 -4.16 14.68 -4.41
CA HIS A 103 -3.98 13.49 -3.57
C HIS A 103 -2.52 13.02 -3.56
N ILE A 104 -1.88 12.95 -4.74
CA ILE A 104 -0.47 12.61 -4.87
C ILE A 104 0.41 13.60 -4.11
N ALA A 105 0.16 14.90 -4.24
CA ALA A 105 0.91 15.94 -3.55
C ALA A 105 0.77 15.84 -2.02
N THR A 106 -0.45 15.57 -1.51
CA THR A 106 -0.68 15.35 -0.07
C THR A 106 0.11 14.16 0.45
N LEU A 107 0.10 13.02 -0.26
CA LEU A 107 0.88 11.85 0.15
C LEU A 107 2.39 12.13 0.14
N ARG A 108 2.90 12.86 -0.87
CA ARG A 108 4.31 13.29 -0.89
C ARG A 108 4.65 14.18 0.31
N LYS A 109 3.77 15.12 0.66
CA LYS A 109 3.94 16.00 1.83
C LYS A 109 3.97 15.20 3.14
N ALA A 110 3.25 14.07 3.19
CA ALA A 110 3.27 13.11 4.29
C ALA A 110 4.47 12.14 4.23
N ASN A 111 5.51 12.43 3.44
CA ASN A 111 6.71 11.60 3.26
C ASN A 111 6.46 10.18 2.73
N VAL A 112 5.31 9.94 2.08
CA VAL A 112 5.04 8.67 1.40
C VAL A 112 5.96 8.52 0.20
N LYS A 113 6.65 7.37 0.11
CA LYS A 113 7.42 6.99 -1.07
C LYS A 113 6.48 6.43 -2.14
N LEU A 114 6.17 7.27 -3.13
CA LEU A 114 5.31 6.87 -4.24
C LEU A 114 6.12 6.17 -5.34
N VAL A 115 5.82 4.89 -5.57
CA VAL A 115 6.28 4.11 -6.71
C VAL A 115 5.33 4.38 -7.87
N TYR A 116 5.55 5.53 -8.52
CA TYR A 116 4.61 6.14 -9.46
C TYR A 116 5.35 6.94 -10.54
N GLY A 117 4.86 6.88 -11.78
CA GLY A 117 5.43 7.57 -12.93
C GLY A 117 5.46 6.68 -14.18
N PRO A 118 5.56 7.27 -15.38
CA PRO A 118 5.51 6.54 -16.64
C PRO A 118 6.63 5.49 -16.78
N ASP A 119 7.79 5.75 -16.20
CA ASP A 119 8.96 4.86 -16.25
C ASP A 119 8.83 3.62 -15.35
N VAL A 120 7.90 3.66 -14.39
CA VAL A 120 7.67 2.57 -13.42
C VAL A 120 6.38 1.83 -13.74
N TRP A 121 5.33 2.58 -14.08
CA TRP A 121 4.05 2.04 -14.48
C TRP A 121 3.41 2.94 -15.54
N PRO A 122 3.65 2.64 -16.84
CA PRO A 122 2.99 3.32 -17.95
C PRO A 122 1.47 3.33 -17.77
N LEU A 123 0.86 4.49 -18.06
CA LEU A 123 -0.58 4.67 -18.01
C LEU A 123 -1.21 4.18 -19.32
N TYR A 124 -2.28 3.40 -19.19
CA TYR A 124 -3.09 2.94 -20.32
C TYR A 124 -4.47 3.55 -20.24
N GLU A 125 -5.14 3.71 -21.37
CA GLU A 125 -6.55 4.05 -21.37
C GLU A 125 -7.39 2.92 -20.74
N PRO A 126 -8.59 3.23 -20.23
CA PRO A 126 -9.49 2.21 -19.70
C PRO A 126 -9.69 1.08 -20.72
N ARG A 127 -9.55 -0.18 -20.27
CA ARG A 127 -9.68 -1.42 -21.06
C ARG A 127 -8.54 -1.74 -22.03
N GLU A 128 -7.50 -0.90 -22.13
CA GLU A 128 -6.31 -1.17 -22.95
C GLU A 128 -5.12 -1.74 -22.15
N GLY A 129 -5.25 -1.83 -20.83
CA GLY A 129 -4.18 -2.33 -19.96
C GLY A 129 -3.98 -3.83 -20.06
N LEU A 130 -2.72 -4.27 -20.10
CA LEU A 130 -2.33 -5.68 -19.94
C LEU A 130 -2.81 -6.20 -18.57
N VAL A 131 -3.54 -7.32 -18.59
CA VAL A 131 -4.16 -7.93 -17.39
C VAL A 131 -3.09 -8.50 -16.45
N ASP A 132 -2.05 -9.13 -17.01
CA ASP A 132 -1.00 -9.86 -16.29
C ASP A 132 0.36 -9.14 -16.28
N ARG A 133 0.37 -7.89 -15.82
CA ARG A 133 1.64 -7.20 -15.56
C ARG A 133 2.15 -7.54 -14.17
N GLU A 134 3.36 -8.08 -14.12
CA GLU A 134 4.09 -8.22 -12.87
C GLU A 134 4.26 -6.85 -12.21
N LEU A 135 4.10 -6.80 -10.89
CA LEU A 135 4.37 -5.59 -10.12
C LEU A 135 5.86 -5.25 -10.23
N PRO A 136 6.24 -3.97 -10.26
CA PRO A 136 7.65 -3.57 -10.33
C PRO A 136 8.32 -3.74 -8.95
N TRP A 137 8.44 -4.98 -8.49
CA TRP A 137 8.97 -5.34 -7.17
C TRP A 137 10.36 -4.77 -6.93
N THR A 138 11.21 -4.72 -7.95
CA THR A 138 12.52 -4.07 -7.86
C THR A 138 12.41 -2.59 -7.47
N ALA A 139 11.46 -1.85 -8.03
CA ALA A 139 11.24 -0.43 -7.71
C ALA A 139 10.62 -0.25 -6.31
N ILE A 140 9.68 -1.14 -5.94
CA ILE A 140 9.09 -1.17 -4.60
C ILE A 140 10.17 -1.42 -3.54
N LEU A 141 10.94 -2.50 -3.67
CA LEU A 141 11.99 -2.88 -2.72
C LEU A 141 13.13 -1.85 -2.66
N ARG A 142 13.46 -1.19 -3.79
CA ARG A 142 14.39 -0.06 -3.78
C ARG A 142 13.88 1.10 -2.94
N SER A 143 12.58 1.39 -3.02
CA SER A 143 11.95 2.46 -2.24
C SER A 143 11.99 2.17 -0.74
N VAL A 144 11.72 0.91 -0.35
CA VAL A 144 11.85 0.44 1.06
C VAL A 144 13.28 0.60 1.58
N ARG A 145 14.29 0.18 0.81
CA ARG A 145 15.70 0.33 1.24
C ARG A 145 16.12 1.79 1.37
N SER A 146 15.57 2.68 0.53
CA SER A 146 15.88 4.12 0.59
C SER A 146 15.19 4.86 1.73
N SER A 147 14.09 4.30 2.29
CA SER A 147 13.44 4.87 3.47
C SER A 147 14.09 4.44 4.77
N TRP A 148 14.83 3.33 4.74
CA TRP A 148 15.71 2.90 5.82
C TRP A 148 17.00 3.73 5.87
N LEU A 149 16.97 4.81 6.65
CA LEU A 149 18.19 5.36 7.25
C LEU A 149 18.17 4.91 8.73
N PRO A 150 19.11 4.08 9.19
CA PRO A 150 19.19 3.76 10.62
C PRO A 150 19.34 5.06 11.40
N ALA A 151 18.54 5.22 12.45
CA ALA A 151 18.70 6.32 13.39
C ALA A 151 20.09 6.21 14.05
N GLY A 152 21.05 7.01 13.58
CA GLY A 152 22.32 7.25 14.27
C GLY A 152 23.43 6.23 14.03
N SER A 153 24.28 6.49 13.03
CA SER A 153 25.72 6.26 13.15
C SER A 153 26.44 7.59 12.99
N GLY A 154 26.16 8.50 13.93
CA GLY A 154 26.93 9.73 14.13
C GLY A 154 27.59 9.62 15.49
N SER A 155 28.85 9.18 15.47
CA SER A 155 29.82 9.28 16.56
C SER A 155 30.11 10.72 16.94
#